data_AF-A0A966VV26-F1
#
_entry.id   AF-A0A966VV26-F1
#
_cell.length_a   1.000
_cell.length_b   1.000
_cell.length_c   1.000
_cell.angle_alpha   90.00
_cell.angle_beta   90.00
_cell.angle_gamma   90.00
#
_symmetry.space_group_name_H-M   'P 1'
#
loop_
_entity.id
_entity.type
_entity.pdbx_description
1 polymer ?
#
loop_
_entity_poly.entity_id
_entity_poly.type
_entity_poly.pdbx_seq_one_letter_code
_entity_poly.pdbx_strand_id
1 'polypeptide(L)'
;MAKTDEIAALYTLIDDPDEEVFGVVSDRIVNYGTTIIPTLEHWWETTPNEQVQNRIENLIHRLQFRDLRRNFTDWKHSPRPELFTGALLCATFHFPELATAPVIADLEKLRRNIWLELNNYLTPLEQVNVFHNILYGYYGLRSIPRDESKPDHFLINKIITGKKGTQAGNGLLYLILCEQLDLPLSTCLPNLSILDF
;
A
#
# COMPACT_ATOMS: atom_id res chain seq x y z
N MET A 1 2.99 30.41 16.75
CA MET A 1 3.51 31.58 15.99
C MET A 1 4.81 31.21 15.29
N ALA A 2 5.92 30.95 15.97
CA ALA A 2 7.23 30.69 15.33
C ALA A 2 7.25 29.63 14.18
N LYS A 3 6.49 28.53 14.29
CA LYS A 3 6.49 27.46 13.27
C LYS A 3 5.77 27.86 11.96
N THR A 4 4.76 28.73 12.05
CA THR A 4 3.99 29.21 10.90
C THR A 4 4.80 30.24 10.12
N ASP A 5 5.52 31.10 10.83
CA ASP A 5 6.39 32.12 10.24
C ASP A 5 7.59 31.48 9.52
N GLU A 6 8.13 30.39 10.07
CA GLU A 6 9.22 29.62 9.45
C GLU A 6 8.76 28.92 8.16
N ILE A 7 7.58 28.28 8.18
CA ILE A 7 7.01 27.62 6.99
C ILE A 7 6.72 28.64 5.88
N ALA A 8 6.19 29.82 6.21
CA ALA A 8 5.97 30.89 5.26
C ALA A 8 7.30 31.41 4.65
N ALA A 9 8.36 31.53 5.46
CA ALA A 9 9.68 31.90 4.97
C ALA A 9 10.27 30.83 4.02
N LEU A 10 10.05 29.54 4.31
CA LEU A 10 10.48 28.44 3.43
C LEU A 10 9.77 28.48 2.07
N TYR A 11 8.49 28.87 2.02
CA TYR A 11 7.77 29.04 0.77
C TYR A 11 8.39 30.11 -0.12
N THR A 12 8.71 31.28 0.44
CA THR A 12 9.31 32.37 -0.32
C THR A 12 10.67 32.01 -0.90
N LEU A 13 11.44 31.15 -0.20
CA LEU A 13 12.76 30.72 -0.62
C LEU A 13 12.75 29.54 -1.61
N ILE A 14 11.61 28.87 -1.82
CA ILE A 14 11.47 27.80 -2.83
C ILE A 14 11.57 28.36 -4.26
N ASP A 15 11.09 29.59 -4.47
CA ASP A 15 11.14 30.31 -5.76
C ASP A 15 12.49 31.02 -5.99
N ASP A 16 13.46 30.86 -5.08
CA ASP A 16 14.77 31.46 -5.25
C ASP A 16 15.50 30.83 -6.46
N PRO A 17 16.02 31.63 -7.40
CA PRO A 17 16.77 31.12 -8.55
C PRO A 17 18.10 30.46 -8.15
N ASP A 18 18.64 30.74 -6.96
CA ASP A 18 19.86 30.12 -6.44
C ASP A 18 19.60 28.67 -5.98
N GLU A 19 20.23 27.71 -6.67
CA GLU A 19 20.14 26.29 -6.37
C GLU A 19 20.75 25.91 -5.01
N GLU A 20 21.75 26.64 -4.49
CA GLU A 20 22.29 26.39 -3.16
C GLU A 20 21.27 26.75 -2.07
N VAL A 21 20.58 27.89 -2.25
CA VAL A 21 19.49 28.32 -1.35
C VAL A 21 18.35 27.31 -1.38
N PHE A 22 17.92 26.91 -2.58
CA PHE A 22 16.90 25.87 -2.75
C PHE A 22 17.30 24.55 -2.08
N GLY A 23 18.56 24.12 -2.21
CA GLY A 23 19.09 22.92 -1.57
C GLY A 23 18.96 22.94 -0.04
N VAL A 24 19.34 24.05 0.60
CA VAL A 24 19.23 24.22 2.07
C VAL A 24 17.77 24.20 2.52
N VAL A 25 16.89 24.88 1.80
CA VAL A 25 15.43 24.93 2.08
C VAL A 25 14.82 23.54 1.93
N SER A 26 15.16 22.85 0.84
CA SER A 26 14.74 21.50 0.50
C SER A 26 15.07 20.50 1.60
N ASP A 27 16.31 20.52 2.12
CA ASP A 27 16.71 19.63 3.21
C ASP A 27 15.99 19.97 4.52
N ARG A 28 15.73 21.24 4.79
CA ARG A 28 14.96 21.67 5.96
C ARG A 28 13.50 21.22 5.88
N ILE A 29 12.86 21.34 4.72
CA ILE A 29 11.51 20.84 4.43
C ILE A 29 11.47 19.32 4.63
N VAL A 30 12.44 18.62 4.07
CA VAL A 30 12.56 17.17 4.21
C VAL A 30 12.69 16.79 5.69
N ASN A 31 13.37 17.57 6.53
CA ASN A 31 13.47 17.30 7.98
C ASN A 31 12.16 17.45 8.76
N TYR A 32 11.16 18.21 8.28
CA TYR A 32 9.83 18.22 8.91
C TYR A 32 9.06 16.90 8.72
N GLY A 33 9.41 16.10 7.72
CA GLY A 33 8.75 14.83 7.43
C GLY A 33 7.40 14.98 6.74
N THR A 34 6.61 13.91 6.72
CA THR A 34 5.36 13.82 5.95
C THR A 34 4.25 14.74 6.45
N THR A 35 4.37 15.33 7.64
CA THR A 35 3.38 16.28 8.16
C THR A 35 3.29 17.58 7.37
N ILE A 36 4.33 17.92 6.58
CA ILE A 36 4.34 19.14 5.74
C ILE A 36 3.71 18.92 4.36
N ILE A 37 3.44 17.67 3.96
CA ILE A 37 2.90 17.33 2.62
C ILE A 37 1.63 18.12 2.30
N PRO A 38 0.60 18.23 3.17
CA PRO A 38 -0.61 19.00 2.85
C PRO A 38 -0.32 20.48 2.57
N THR A 39 0.71 21.04 3.20
CA THR A 39 1.15 22.40 2.94
C THR A 39 1.86 22.51 1.59
N LEU A 40 2.70 21.54 1.23
CA LEU A 40 3.35 21.48 -0.08
C LEU A 40 2.34 21.29 -1.21
N GLU A 41 1.34 20.43 -1.04
CA GLU A 41 0.23 20.25 -2.00
C GLU A 41 -0.53 21.57 -2.21
N HIS A 42 -0.85 22.28 -1.12
CA HIS A 42 -1.48 23.60 -1.22
C HIS A 42 -0.61 24.62 -1.97
N TRP A 43 0.71 24.62 -1.76
CA TRP A 43 1.63 25.48 -2.50
C TRP A 43 1.71 25.10 -3.97
N TRP A 44 1.71 23.81 -4.28
CA TRP A 44 1.70 23.32 -5.65
C TRP A 44 0.45 23.79 -6.41
N GLU A 45 -0.73 23.71 -5.78
CA GLU A 45 -2.01 24.15 -6.36
C GLU A 45 -2.10 25.67 -6.54
N THR A 46 -1.49 26.45 -5.65
CA THR A 46 -1.59 27.93 -5.63
C THR A 46 -0.49 28.62 -6.42
N THR A 47 0.59 27.92 -6.75
CA THR A 47 1.74 28.48 -7.49
C THR A 47 1.52 28.38 -9.00
N PRO A 48 1.51 29.50 -9.75
CA PRO A 48 1.35 29.46 -11.20
C PRO A 48 2.66 29.15 -11.97
N ASN A 49 3.82 29.21 -11.31
CA ASN A 49 5.12 28.94 -11.93
C ASN A 49 5.38 27.43 -12.01
N GLU A 50 5.42 26.88 -13.23
CA GLU A 50 5.68 25.46 -13.49
C GLU A 50 7.03 24.98 -12.92
N GLN A 51 8.08 25.81 -12.92
CA GLN A 51 9.38 25.42 -12.38
C GLN A 51 9.30 25.18 -10.86
N VAL A 52 8.58 26.06 -10.16
CA VAL A 52 8.36 25.93 -8.72
C VAL A 52 7.45 24.75 -8.41
N GLN A 53 6.40 24.52 -9.21
CA GLN A 53 5.55 23.34 -9.07
C GLN A 53 6.37 22.04 -9.18
N ASN A 54 7.24 21.93 -10.19
CA ASN A 54 8.14 20.77 -10.34
C ASN A 54 9.08 20.61 -9.13
N ARG A 55 9.61 21.70 -8.58
CA ARG A 55 10.44 21.68 -7.36
C ARG A 55 9.64 21.16 -6.16
N ILE A 56 8.42 21.63 -5.98
CA ILE A 56 7.52 21.19 -4.89
C ILE A 56 7.14 19.71 -5.06
N GLU A 57 6.80 19.27 -6.27
CA GLU A 57 6.47 17.88 -6.58
C GLU A 57 7.65 16.95 -6.24
N ASN A 58 8.87 17.33 -6.62
CA ASN A 58 10.08 16.58 -6.25
C ASN A 58 10.29 16.49 -4.73
N LEU A 59 9.96 17.54 -3.97
CA LEU A 59 10.01 17.52 -2.51
C LEU A 59 9.00 16.53 -1.93
N ILE A 60 7.76 16.55 -2.43
CA ILE A 60 6.70 15.63 -2.02
C ILE A 60 7.13 14.19 -2.29
N HIS A 61 7.62 13.88 -3.49
CA HIS A 61 8.12 12.54 -3.84
C HIS A 61 9.29 12.10 -2.96
N ARG A 62 10.27 12.97 -2.68
CA ARG A 62 11.39 12.66 -1.78
C ARG A 62 10.90 12.34 -0.36
N LEU A 63 9.96 13.12 0.16
CA LEU A 63 9.37 12.91 1.48
C LEU A 63 8.63 11.58 1.57
N GLN A 64 7.73 11.31 0.61
CA GLN A 64 6.97 10.07 0.53
C GLN A 64 7.89 8.85 0.39
N PHE A 65 8.90 8.91 -0.48
CA PHE A 65 9.85 7.82 -0.67
C PHE A 65 10.68 7.55 0.59
N ARG A 66 11.14 8.60 1.28
CA ARG A 66 11.88 8.44 2.54
C ARG A 66 11.02 7.78 3.62
N ASP A 67 9.77 8.20 3.77
CA ASP A 67 8.84 7.61 4.73
C ASP A 67 8.48 6.17 4.36
N LEU A 68 8.28 5.88 3.07
CA LEU A 68 8.07 4.52 2.58
C LEU A 68 9.26 3.61 2.90
N ARG A 69 10.49 4.08 2.68
CA ARG A 69 11.71 3.33 3.03
C ARG A 69 11.80 3.07 4.52
N ARG A 70 11.44 4.05 5.36
CA ARG A 70 11.35 3.86 6.83
C ARG A 70 10.31 2.79 7.14
N ASN A 71 9.11 2.89 6.60
CA ASN A 71 8.02 1.93 6.85
C ASN A 71 8.39 0.49 6.42
N PHE A 72 9.08 0.30 5.30
CA PHE A 72 9.62 -1.00 4.90
C PHE A 72 10.69 -1.52 5.87
N THR A 73 11.55 -0.62 6.36
CA THR A 73 12.57 -0.98 7.36
C THR A 73 11.92 -1.41 8.66
N ASP A 74 10.93 -0.66 9.14
CA ASP A 74 10.18 -0.96 10.35
C ASP A 74 9.41 -2.28 10.22
N TRP A 75 8.73 -2.49 9.08
CA TRP A 75 8.05 -3.76 8.77
C TRP A 75 9.02 -4.94 8.81
N LYS A 76 10.19 -4.82 8.16
CA LYS A 76 11.20 -5.89 8.14
C LYS A 76 11.73 -6.26 9.53
N HIS A 77 11.87 -5.27 10.43
CA HIS A 77 12.38 -5.49 11.79
C HIS A 77 11.26 -5.76 12.81
N SER A 78 10.01 -5.78 12.39
CA SER A 78 8.89 -6.15 13.26
C SER A 78 9.06 -7.59 13.77
N PRO A 79 8.75 -7.88 15.05
CA PRO A 79 8.83 -9.24 15.59
C PRO A 79 7.86 -10.22 14.91
N ARG A 80 6.75 -9.71 14.35
CA ARG A 80 5.79 -10.49 13.54
C ARG A 80 5.38 -9.63 12.34
N PRO A 81 6.13 -9.68 11.23
CA PRO A 81 5.81 -8.88 10.04
C PRO A 81 4.58 -9.46 9.34
N GLU A 82 3.51 -8.68 9.29
CA GLU A 82 2.26 -9.09 8.63
C GLU A 82 2.38 -9.01 7.10
N LEU A 83 1.91 -10.03 6.38
CA LEU A 83 2.02 -10.10 4.92
C LEU A 83 1.22 -8.99 4.24
N PHE A 84 0.05 -8.66 4.76
CA PHE A 84 -0.81 -7.61 4.20
C PHE A 84 -0.14 -6.24 4.26
N THR A 85 0.50 -5.90 5.39
CA THR A 85 1.24 -4.64 5.53
C THR A 85 2.35 -4.54 4.50
N GLY A 86 3.14 -5.62 4.32
CA GLY A 86 4.19 -5.65 3.30
C GLY A 86 3.64 -5.48 1.88
N ALA A 87 2.56 -6.18 1.54
CA ALA A 87 1.90 -6.06 0.24
C ALA A 87 1.34 -4.64 -0.01
N LEU A 88 0.82 -4.00 1.04
CA LEU A 88 0.31 -2.63 0.98
C LEU A 88 1.44 -1.62 0.78
N LEU A 89 2.60 -1.81 1.42
CA LEU A 89 3.78 -0.97 1.19
C LEU A 89 4.27 -1.09 -0.26
N CYS A 90 4.25 -2.28 -0.85
CA CYS A 90 4.55 -2.47 -2.28
C CYS A 90 3.54 -1.71 -3.17
N ALA A 91 2.26 -1.70 -2.81
CA ALA A 91 1.26 -0.92 -3.52
C ALA A 91 1.49 0.60 -3.39
N THR A 92 1.87 1.08 -2.20
CA THR A 92 2.21 2.49 -1.97
C THR A 92 3.49 2.91 -2.70
N PHE A 93 4.42 2.00 -2.96
CA PHE A 93 5.58 2.28 -3.82
C PHE A 93 5.15 2.64 -5.25
N HIS A 94 4.22 1.88 -5.82
CA HIS A 94 3.68 2.16 -7.16
C HIS A 94 2.69 3.33 -7.18
N PHE A 95 1.96 3.55 -6.09
CA PHE A 95 0.94 4.58 -5.96
C PHE A 95 1.16 5.35 -4.63
N PRO A 96 2.04 6.38 -4.63
CA PRO A 96 2.39 7.11 -3.39
C PRO A 96 1.20 7.74 -2.68
N GLU A 97 0.19 8.16 -3.44
CA GLU A 97 -1.05 8.79 -2.94
C GLU A 97 -2.16 7.78 -2.60
N LEU A 98 -1.85 6.48 -2.57
CA LEU A 98 -2.84 5.45 -2.29
C LEU A 98 -3.48 5.65 -0.91
N ALA A 99 -4.78 5.97 -0.90
CA ALA A 99 -5.59 5.88 0.30
C ALA A 99 -5.71 4.41 0.73
N THR A 100 -5.04 4.04 1.82
CA THR A 100 -4.98 2.66 2.30
C THR A 100 -6.22 2.23 3.09
N ALA A 101 -6.90 3.17 3.74
CA ALA A 101 -8.05 2.89 4.60
C ALA A 101 -9.19 2.13 3.89
N PRO A 102 -9.60 2.46 2.65
CA PRO A 102 -10.59 1.67 1.90
C PRO A 102 -10.14 0.24 1.65
N VAL A 103 -8.86 0.03 1.29
CA VAL A 103 -8.30 -1.30 0.99
C VAL A 103 -8.32 -2.17 2.26
N ILE A 104 -7.92 -1.60 3.39
CA ILE A 104 -7.97 -2.27 4.70
C ILE A 104 -9.41 -2.62 5.07
N ALA A 105 -10.36 -1.69 4.89
CA ALA A 105 -11.77 -1.92 5.20
C ALA A 105 -12.38 -3.04 4.35
N ASP A 106 -12.03 -3.11 3.07
CA ASP A 106 -12.52 -4.17 2.17
C ASP A 106 -11.92 -5.54 2.48
N LEU A 107 -10.63 -5.59 2.85
CA LEU A 107 -10.02 -6.82 3.36
C LEU A 107 -10.71 -7.29 4.65
N GLU A 108 -10.99 -6.38 5.59
CA GLU A 108 -11.67 -6.70 6.84
C GLU A 108 -13.09 -7.25 6.62
N LYS A 109 -13.82 -6.74 5.62
CA LYS A 109 -15.12 -7.32 5.23
C LYS A 109 -14.98 -8.76 4.75
N LEU A 110 -14.00 -9.03 3.89
CA LEU A 110 -13.70 -10.38 3.40
C LEU A 110 -13.36 -11.32 4.57
N ARG A 111 -12.43 -10.89 5.43
CA ARG A 111 -12.02 -11.65 6.62
C ARG A 111 -13.22 -12.00 7.50
N ARG A 112 -14.09 -11.03 7.79
CA ARG A 112 -15.30 -11.25 8.59
C ARG A 112 -16.26 -12.25 7.94
N ASN A 113 -16.50 -12.14 6.64
CA ASN A 113 -17.37 -13.07 5.93
C ASN A 113 -16.83 -14.51 6.00
N ILE A 114 -15.51 -14.68 5.84
CA ILE A 114 -14.86 -15.99 6.01
C ILE A 114 -15.00 -16.49 7.44
N TRP A 115 -14.70 -15.64 8.42
CA TRP A 115 -14.82 -16.00 9.82
C TRP A 115 -16.22 -16.46 10.23
N LEU A 116 -17.28 -15.86 9.69
CA LEU A 116 -18.67 -16.23 9.98
C LEU A 116 -19.07 -17.61 9.42
N GLU A 117 -18.45 -18.02 8.32
CA GLU A 117 -18.71 -19.32 7.67
C GLU A 117 -17.77 -20.43 8.18
N LEU A 118 -16.66 -20.06 8.81
CA LEU A 118 -15.76 -21.00 9.46
C LEU A 118 -16.38 -21.54 10.76
N ASN A 119 -16.30 -22.86 10.92
CA ASN A 119 -16.70 -23.55 12.14
C ASN A 119 -15.54 -24.42 12.65
N ASN A 120 -15.38 -24.52 13.96
CA ASN A 120 -14.30 -25.26 14.63
C ASN A 120 -14.31 -26.77 14.34
N TYR A 121 -15.42 -27.31 13.80
CA TYR A 121 -15.54 -28.73 13.45
C TYR A 121 -15.24 -29.03 11.97
N LEU A 122 -14.91 -28.00 11.17
CA LEU A 122 -14.58 -28.22 9.76
C LEU A 122 -13.22 -28.88 9.59
N THR A 123 -13.19 -29.89 8.73
CA THR A 123 -11.94 -30.47 8.23
C THR A 123 -11.17 -29.44 7.38
N PRO A 124 -9.84 -29.57 7.22
CA PRO A 124 -9.06 -28.65 6.39
C PRO A 124 -9.61 -28.48 4.96
N LEU A 125 -10.09 -29.55 4.34
CA LEU A 125 -10.67 -29.49 2.99
C LEU A 125 -11.96 -28.66 2.96
N GLU A 126 -12.81 -28.77 3.98
CA GLU A 126 -14.02 -27.96 4.10
C GLU A 126 -13.70 -26.49 4.35
N GLN A 127 -12.66 -26.19 5.14
CA GLN A 127 -12.18 -24.81 5.32
C GLN A 127 -11.74 -24.21 3.98
N VAL A 128 -11.03 -24.97 3.13
CA VAL A 128 -10.67 -24.52 1.78
C VAL A 128 -11.90 -24.23 0.92
N ASN A 129 -12.94 -25.07 1.01
CA ASN A 129 -14.19 -24.84 0.29
C ASN A 129 -14.91 -23.57 0.76
N VAL A 130 -14.89 -23.25 2.06
CA VAL A 130 -15.41 -21.98 2.59
C VAL A 130 -14.67 -20.79 1.95
N PHE A 131 -13.35 -20.80 1.96
CA PHE A 131 -12.57 -19.75 1.31
C PHE A 131 -12.89 -19.64 -0.19
N HIS A 132 -12.95 -20.78 -0.89
CA HIS A 132 -13.25 -20.80 -2.32
C HIS A 132 -14.61 -20.18 -2.62
N ASN A 133 -15.65 -20.60 -1.89
CA ASN A 133 -17.01 -20.11 -2.06
C ASN A 133 -17.11 -18.61 -1.77
N ILE A 134 -16.39 -18.11 -0.77
CA ILE A 134 -16.43 -16.68 -0.43
C ILE A 134 -15.63 -15.85 -1.42
N LEU A 135 -14.41 -16.26 -1.76
CA LEU A 135 -13.54 -15.49 -2.65
C LEU A 135 -14.04 -15.51 -4.10
N TYR A 136 -14.37 -16.67 -4.63
CA TYR A 136 -14.73 -16.83 -6.04
C TYR A 136 -16.25 -16.78 -6.27
N GLY A 137 -17.05 -17.27 -5.33
CA GLY A 137 -18.51 -17.25 -5.41
C GLY A 137 -19.11 -15.91 -4.97
N TYR A 138 -19.02 -15.58 -3.68
CA TYR A 138 -19.66 -14.39 -3.10
C TYR A 138 -18.96 -13.09 -3.52
N TYR A 139 -17.65 -13.01 -3.34
CA TYR A 139 -16.88 -11.81 -3.62
C TYR A 139 -16.65 -11.61 -5.11
N GLY A 140 -16.56 -12.71 -5.88
CA GLY A 140 -16.44 -12.71 -7.33
C GLY A 140 -15.02 -12.45 -7.84
N LEU A 141 -14.01 -12.88 -7.08
CA LEU A 141 -12.61 -12.82 -7.48
C LEU A 141 -12.40 -13.62 -8.78
N ARG A 142 -11.70 -13.05 -9.75
CA ARG A 142 -11.39 -13.73 -11.01
C ARG A 142 -9.89 -13.85 -11.23
N SER A 143 -9.47 -14.99 -11.77
CA SER A 143 -8.10 -15.17 -12.25
C SER A 143 -7.96 -14.58 -13.65
N ILE A 144 -6.90 -13.81 -13.86
CA ILE A 144 -6.51 -13.30 -15.17
C ILE A 144 -5.14 -13.85 -15.56
N PRO A 145 -4.87 -14.02 -16.87
CA PRO A 145 -3.57 -14.47 -17.34
C PRO A 145 -2.45 -13.54 -16.85
N ARG A 146 -1.28 -14.12 -16.62
CA ARG A 146 -0.09 -13.36 -16.26
C ARG A 146 0.27 -12.42 -17.42
N ASP A 147 0.30 -11.14 -17.11
CA ASP A 147 0.75 -10.09 -18.02
C ASP A 147 1.81 -9.26 -17.30
N GLU A 148 3.07 -9.45 -17.68
CA GLU A 148 4.21 -8.78 -17.05
C GLU A 148 4.25 -7.27 -17.36
N SER A 149 3.53 -6.83 -18.40
CA SER A 149 3.42 -5.40 -18.72
C SER A 149 2.52 -4.64 -17.73
N LYS A 150 1.75 -5.34 -16.89
CA LYS A 150 0.76 -4.75 -15.97
C LYS A 150 1.02 -5.16 -14.52
N PRO A 151 1.88 -4.42 -13.80
CA PRO A 151 2.16 -4.68 -12.38
C PRO A 151 0.90 -4.60 -11.51
N ASP A 152 -0.09 -3.79 -11.92
CA ASP A 152 -1.41 -3.66 -11.28
C ASP A 152 -2.08 -5.00 -10.98
N HIS A 153 -1.87 -6.04 -11.81
CA HIS A 153 -2.51 -7.34 -11.62
C HIS A 153 -1.92 -8.18 -10.46
N PHE A 154 -0.83 -7.71 -9.86
CA PHE A 154 -0.15 -8.33 -8.73
C PHE A 154 -0.33 -7.53 -7.43
N LEU A 155 -0.77 -6.27 -7.51
CA LEU A 155 -0.86 -5.37 -6.36
C LEU A 155 -2.16 -5.60 -5.59
N ILE A 156 -2.04 -5.77 -4.27
CA ILE A 156 -3.16 -6.16 -3.40
C ILE A 156 -4.32 -5.17 -3.43
N ASN A 157 -4.03 -3.86 -3.51
CA ASN A 157 -5.04 -2.81 -3.61
C ASN A 157 -5.89 -2.96 -4.89
N LYS A 158 -5.23 -3.23 -6.02
CA LYS A 158 -5.92 -3.41 -7.31
C LYS A 158 -6.70 -4.71 -7.35
N ILE A 159 -6.19 -5.77 -6.75
CA ILE A 159 -6.89 -7.06 -6.66
C ILE A 159 -8.17 -6.92 -5.83
N ILE A 160 -8.09 -6.26 -4.67
CA ILE A 160 -9.25 -6.06 -3.78
C ILE A 160 -10.28 -5.13 -4.42
N THR A 161 -9.86 -4.00 -5.00
CA THR A 161 -10.82 -3.07 -5.62
C THR A 161 -11.37 -3.62 -6.94
N GLY A 162 -10.53 -4.26 -7.76
CA GLY A 162 -10.89 -4.73 -9.09
C GLY A 162 -11.52 -6.12 -9.12
N LYS A 163 -11.40 -6.91 -8.03
CA LYS A 163 -11.84 -8.31 -7.92
C LYS A 163 -11.25 -9.21 -9.01
N LYS A 164 -10.05 -8.88 -9.47
CA LYS A 164 -9.31 -9.58 -10.52
C LYS A 164 -7.83 -9.53 -10.20
N GLY A 165 -7.16 -10.67 -10.27
CA GLY A 165 -5.73 -10.77 -10.03
C GLY A 165 -5.13 -11.95 -10.78
N THR A 166 -3.82 -11.93 -10.95
CA THR A 166 -3.10 -13.12 -11.43
C THR A 166 -3.23 -14.26 -10.42
N GLN A 167 -2.86 -15.48 -10.81
CA GLN A 167 -2.79 -16.61 -9.88
C GLN A 167 -1.94 -16.30 -8.65
N ALA A 168 -0.78 -15.66 -8.84
CA ALA A 168 0.09 -15.26 -7.74
C ALA A 168 -0.56 -14.18 -6.85
N GLY A 169 -1.19 -13.17 -7.45
CA GLY A 169 -1.88 -12.12 -6.70
C GLY A 169 -3.08 -12.64 -5.88
N ASN A 170 -3.90 -13.51 -6.48
CA ASN A 170 -5.01 -14.14 -5.79
C ASN A 170 -4.52 -15.07 -4.68
N GLY A 171 -3.42 -15.80 -4.91
CA GLY A 171 -2.74 -16.61 -3.89
C GLY A 171 -2.22 -15.76 -2.73
N LEU A 172 -1.66 -14.58 -3.00
CA LEU A 172 -1.24 -13.62 -1.98
C LEU A 172 -2.42 -13.18 -1.10
N LEU A 173 -3.55 -12.79 -1.70
CA LEU A 173 -4.77 -12.44 -0.97
C LEU A 173 -5.27 -13.61 -0.10
N TYR A 174 -5.22 -14.82 -0.63
CA TYR A 174 -5.59 -16.03 0.11
C TYR A 174 -4.71 -16.25 1.34
N LEU A 175 -3.38 -16.16 1.17
CA LEU A 175 -2.42 -16.30 2.26
C LEU A 175 -2.57 -15.23 3.34
N ILE A 176 -2.82 -13.98 2.93
CA ILE A 176 -3.11 -12.88 3.84
C ILE A 176 -4.33 -13.20 4.72
N LEU A 177 -5.43 -13.66 4.11
CA LEU A 177 -6.65 -13.98 4.85
C LEU A 177 -6.44 -15.16 5.81
N CYS A 178 -5.66 -16.17 5.40
CA CYS A 178 -5.28 -17.27 6.27
C CYS A 178 -4.47 -16.81 7.49
N GLU A 179 -3.47 -15.95 7.26
CA GLU A 179 -2.67 -15.37 8.35
C GLU A 179 -3.55 -14.60 9.33
N GLN A 180 -4.47 -13.76 8.84
CA GLN A 180 -5.37 -12.96 9.67
C GLN A 180 -6.45 -13.76 10.42
N LEU A 181 -6.69 -15.01 10.01
CA LEU A 181 -7.62 -15.93 10.66
C LEU A 181 -6.91 -16.96 11.54
N ASP A 182 -5.59 -16.81 11.73
CA ASP A 182 -4.71 -17.74 12.45
C ASP A 182 -4.87 -19.21 11.99
N LEU A 183 -5.13 -19.40 10.69
CA LEU A 183 -5.26 -20.73 10.10
C LEU A 183 -3.88 -21.31 9.75
N PRO A 184 -3.67 -22.63 9.96
CA PRO A 184 -2.40 -23.25 9.61
C PRO A 184 -2.21 -23.27 8.09
N LEU A 185 -0.99 -22.94 7.64
CA LEU A 185 -0.63 -22.90 6.22
C LEU A 185 -0.90 -24.23 5.49
N SER A 186 -0.83 -25.36 6.19
CA SER A 186 -1.17 -26.68 5.65
C SER A 186 -2.63 -26.81 5.22
N THR A 187 -3.55 -26.10 5.88
CA THR A 187 -4.95 -26.03 5.47
C THR A 187 -5.12 -25.09 4.28
N CYS A 188 -4.31 -24.04 4.21
CA CYS A 188 -4.40 -23.01 3.17
C CYS A 188 -3.72 -23.37 1.85
N LEU A 189 -2.74 -24.29 1.89
CA LEU A 189 -2.06 -24.85 0.74
C LEU A 189 -2.13 -26.39 0.81
N PRO A 190 -3.31 -26.99 0.62
CA PRO A 190 -3.47 -28.44 0.75
C PRO A 190 -2.64 -29.25 -0.26
N ASN A 191 -2.18 -28.62 -1.34
CA ASN A 191 -1.29 -29.22 -2.34
C ASN A 191 -0.17 -28.23 -2.74
N LEU A 192 0.96 -28.27 -2.03
CA LEU A 192 2.20 -27.61 -2.48
C LEU A 192 2.78 -28.22 -3.77
N SER A 193 2.15 -29.28 -4.31
CA SER A 193 2.48 -29.98 -5.55
C SER A 193 1.83 -29.39 -6.82
N ILE A 194 0.97 -28.36 -6.72
CA ILE A 194 0.26 -27.78 -7.89
C ILE A 194 0.88 -26.45 -8.38
N LEU A 195 1.91 -25.94 -7.69
CA LEU A 195 2.67 -24.76 -8.16
C LEU A 195 3.98 -25.11 -8.89
N ASP A 196 4.26 -26.41 -9.10
CA ASP A 196 5.30 -26.89 -10.00
C ASP A 196 4.70 -27.21 -11.39
N PHE A 197 4.22 -26.21 -12.13
CA PHE A 197 4.10 -26.25 -13.61
C PHE A 197 4.08 -24.82 -14.19
#